data_AF-A0AAD9PAE7-F1
#
_entry.id   AF-A0AAD9PAE7-F1
#
_cell.length_a   1.000
_cell.length_b   1.000
_cell.length_c   1.000
_cell.angle_alpha   90.00
_cell.angle_beta   90.00
_cell.angle_gamma   90.00
#
_symmetry.space_group_name_H-M   'P 1'
#
loop_
_entity.id
_entity.type
_entity.pdbx_description
1 polymer ?
#
loop_
_entity_poly.entity_id
_entity_poly.type
_entity_poly.pdbx_seq_one_letter_code
_entity_poly.pdbx_strand_id
1 'polypeptide(L)'
;MDDIFSYVREGNAFQVRIWLDNTENDLNQGDDHRFSLLHWAAKDGHKTIVEMLLSRGVRVNATNMGDDTPLHLAAAHGHQEIVLNLLRNKANVNAINEHGNTPLHYACFWSYDLVAEDLVNNGAQVSLCNRYGDTPLDKTNSHLAAILSERAVSLGQDLKKQPYRDRSWLGYKTRSRDATLSRHSGIDIGQLNLQGRIVSTHSGDLWRGIWQSNDIVAKILNLTECTARNSRDFKEEYPRLRIFNHPNILPVLGACNQPPNLVVISQFMPFGSLYDVLHGETGIVVDQNQALRFALDVARGMEFLHSLEPMIPNMYLNSKHVMIDEDLAKINVDDPKYQRQTEDGVVISGIDEDLTARISMADYKFSFHEKGSV
;
A
#
# COMPACT_ATOMS: atom_id res chain seq x y z
N MET A 1 -10.09 -28.91 -9.63
CA MET A 1 -8.92 -28.55 -8.81
C MET A 1 -9.33 -27.26 -8.15
N ASP A 2 -9.60 -27.31 -6.84
CA ASP A 2 -10.19 -26.17 -6.15
C ASP A 2 -9.17 -25.05 -6.09
N ASP A 3 -9.61 -23.83 -6.40
CA ASP A 3 -8.76 -22.65 -6.33
C ASP A 3 -8.61 -22.18 -4.87
N ILE A 4 -7.62 -21.32 -4.61
CA ILE A 4 -7.39 -20.79 -3.27
C ILE A 4 -8.62 -20.02 -2.72
N PHE A 5 -9.43 -19.41 -3.59
CA PHE A 5 -10.65 -18.73 -3.20
C PHE A 5 -11.69 -19.70 -2.64
N SER A 6 -11.78 -20.91 -3.19
CA SER A 6 -12.66 -21.96 -2.64
C SER A 6 -12.19 -22.41 -1.26
N TYR A 7 -10.88 -22.64 -1.06
CA TYR A 7 -10.34 -22.97 0.26
C TYR A 7 -10.57 -21.87 1.29
N VAL A 8 -10.47 -20.59 0.90
CA VAL A 8 -10.77 -19.47 1.80
C VAL A 8 -12.25 -19.42 2.15
N ARG A 9 -13.17 -19.54 1.17
CA ARG A 9 -14.63 -19.52 1.43
C ARG A 9 -15.08 -20.66 2.33
N GLU A 10 -14.48 -21.84 2.16
CA GLU A 10 -14.74 -23.01 3.01
C GLU A 10 -14.12 -22.93 4.41
N GLY A 11 -13.22 -21.97 4.66
CA GLY A 11 -12.52 -21.85 5.95
C GLY A 11 -11.40 -22.88 6.13
N ASN A 12 -10.90 -23.46 5.04
CA ASN A 12 -9.84 -24.49 5.09
C ASN A 12 -8.46 -23.86 5.34
N ALA A 13 -8.20 -23.50 6.59
CA ALA A 13 -6.96 -22.87 7.02
C ALA A 13 -5.69 -23.69 6.69
N PHE A 14 -5.80 -25.03 6.60
CA PHE A 14 -4.68 -25.89 6.25
C PHE A 14 -4.25 -25.72 4.78
N GLN A 15 -5.20 -25.80 3.85
CA GLN A 15 -4.91 -25.59 2.43
C GLN A 15 -4.46 -24.16 2.15
N VAL A 16 -5.07 -23.18 2.82
CA VAL A 16 -4.64 -21.78 2.71
C VAL A 16 -3.19 -21.61 3.18
N ARG A 17 -2.80 -22.25 4.28
CA ARG A 17 -1.40 -22.21 4.77
C ARG A 17 -0.43 -22.80 3.76
N ILE A 18 -0.71 -24.00 3.24
CA ILE A 18 0.14 -24.64 2.23
C ILE A 18 0.29 -23.74 1.00
N TRP A 19 -0.80 -23.11 0.57
CA TRP A 19 -0.78 -22.17 -0.54
C TRP A 19 0.08 -20.93 -0.22
N LEU A 20 -0.03 -20.37 0.99
CA LEU A 20 0.77 -19.21 1.43
C LEU A 20 2.26 -19.52 1.63
N ASP A 21 2.63 -20.78 1.86
CA ASP A 21 4.02 -21.20 1.98
C ASP A 21 4.75 -21.24 0.64
N ASN A 22 4.03 -21.27 -0.49
CA ASN A 22 4.62 -21.13 -1.81
C ASN A 22 4.83 -19.64 -2.16
N THR A 23 6.09 -19.21 -2.22
CA THR A 23 6.48 -17.81 -2.50
C THR A 23 6.15 -17.34 -3.92
N GLU A 24 5.83 -18.25 -4.86
CA GLU A 24 5.39 -17.88 -6.20
C GLU A 24 3.95 -17.36 -6.23
N ASN A 25 3.17 -17.62 -5.17
CA ASN A 25 1.77 -17.24 -5.10
C ASN A 25 1.58 -15.76 -4.74
N ASP A 26 0.71 -15.07 -5.48
CA ASP A 26 0.35 -13.69 -5.18
C ASP A 26 -0.81 -13.63 -4.17
N LEU A 27 -0.48 -13.47 -2.90
CA LEU A 27 -1.47 -13.28 -1.81
C LEU A 27 -2.40 -12.07 -1.98
N ASN A 28 -2.06 -11.14 -2.88
CA ASN A 28 -2.88 -9.96 -3.19
C ASN A 28 -3.72 -10.15 -4.46
N GLN A 29 -3.75 -11.35 -5.03
CA GLN A 29 -4.61 -11.65 -6.16
C GLN A 29 -6.08 -11.48 -5.77
N GLY A 30 -6.84 -10.89 -6.67
CA GLY A 30 -8.29 -10.83 -6.61
C GLY A 30 -8.91 -11.78 -7.64
N ASP A 31 -10.10 -12.29 -7.34
CA ASP A 31 -10.94 -13.03 -8.28
C ASP A 31 -11.48 -12.13 -9.40
N ASP A 32 -12.42 -12.64 -10.20
CA ASP A 32 -13.04 -11.91 -11.32
C ASP A 32 -13.76 -10.62 -10.88
N HIS A 33 -14.16 -10.53 -9.62
CA HIS A 33 -14.80 -9.35 -9.02
C HIS A 33 -13.82 -8.53 -8.15
N ARG A 34 -12.52 -8.84 -8.25
CA ARG A 34 -11.42 -8.27 -7.47
C ARG A 34 -11.53 -8.50 -5.96
N PHE A 35 -12.30 -9.49 -5.51
CA PHE A 35 -12.25 -9.90 -4.12
C PHE A 35 -10.91 -10.57 -3.86
N SER A 36 -10.12 -9.99 -2.96
CA SER A 36 -8.89 -10.63 -2.47
C SER A 36 -9.21 -11.76 -1.49
N LEU A 37 -8.21 -12.58 -1.17
CA LEU A 37 -8.31 -13.60 -0.12
C LEU A 37 -8.79 -13.01 1.21
N LEU A 38 -8.30 -11.82 1.56
CA LEU A 38 -8.68 -11.12 2.78
C LEU A 38 -10.16 -10.67 2.75
N HIS A 39 -10.71 -10.31 1.59
CA HIS A 39 -12.14 -9.98 1.47
C HIS A 39 -13.01 -11.19 1.80
N TRP A 40 -12.73 -12.35 1.18
CA TRP A 40 -13.51 -13.57 1.42
C TRP A 40 -13.39 -14.04 2.87
N ALA A 41 -12.16 -14.06 3.41
CA ALA A 41 -11.93 -14.44 4.80
C ALA A 41 -12.66 -13.51 5.79
N ALA A 42 -12.66 -12.19 5.51
CA ALA A 42 -13.33 -11.20 6.33
C ALA A 42 -14.86 -11.28 6.23
N LYS A 43 -15.39 -11.51 5.03
CA LYS A 43 -16.83 -11.65 4.76
C LYS A 43 -17.42 -12.89 5.44
N ASP A 44 -16.75 -14.02 5.32
CA ASP A 44 -17.27 -15.32 5.76
C ASP A 44 -16.90 -15.66 7.23
N GLY A 45 -16.16 -14.78 7.92
CA GLY A 45 -15.90 -14.91 9.36
C GLY A 45 -14.69 -15.78 9.73
N HIS A 46 -13.80 -16.06 8.78
CA HIS A 46 -12.67 -16.98 8.98
C HIS A 46 -11.47 -16.30 9.65
N LYS A 47 -11.59 -16.02 10.95
CA LYS A 47 -10.55 -15.31 11.74
C LYS A 47 -9.14 -15.88 11.59
N THR A 48 -8.99 -17.21 11.66
CA THR A 48 -7.67 -17.86 11.57
C THR A 48 -7.00 -17.62 10.21
N ILE A 49 -7.80 -17.56 9.14
CA ILE A 49 -7.31 -17.22 7.80
C ILE A 49 -6.97 -15.73 7.73
N VAL A 50 -7.80 -14.85 8.30
CA VAL A 50 -7.49 -13.41 8.39
C VAL A 50 -6.15 -13.18 9.08
N GLU A 51 -5.91 -13.80 10.24
CA GLU A 51 -4.67 -13.64 11.00
C GLU A 51 -3.45 -14.14 10.20
N MET A 52 -3.54 -15.28 9.51
CA MET A 52 -2.47 -15.77 8.64
C MET A 52 -2.20 -14.82 7.46
N LEU A 53 -3.24 -14.31 6.80
CA LEU A 53 -3.06 -13.41 5.67
C LEU A 53 -2.41 -12.09 6.11
N LEU A 54 -2.82 -11.58 7.28
CA LEU A 54 -2.24 -10.35 7.86
C LEU A 54 -0.78 -10.54 8.26
N SER A 55 -0.42 -11.66 8.90
CA SER A 55 0.99 -11.91 9.28
C SER A 55 1.92 -12.06 8.07
N ARG A 56 1.38 -12.49 6.92
CA ARG A 56 2.09 -12.55 5.62
C ARG A 56 2.09 -11.23 4.84
N GLY A 57 1.58 -10.14 5.42
CA GLY A 57 1.66 -8.80 4.82
C GLY A 57 0.68 -8.54 3.66
N VAL A 58 -0.50 -9.18 3.68
CA VAL A 58 -1.56 -8.91 2.68
C VAL A 58 -1.98 -7.44 2.64
N ARG A 59 -2.44 -6.96 1.47
CA ARG A 59 -3.01 -5.62 1.32
C ARG A 59 -4.29 -5.48 2.16
N VAL A 60 -4.16 -4.92 3.36
CA VAL A 60 -5.27 -4.72 4.31
C VAL A 60 -6.39 -3.84 3.73
N ASN A 61 -6.01 -2.82 2.97
CA ASN A 61 -6.92 -1.85 2.34
C ASN A 61 -7.16 -2.14 0.85
N ALA A 62 -7.03 -3.39 0.41
CA ALA A 62 -7.43 -3.77 -0.95
C ALA A 62 -8.92 -3.44 -1.17
N THR A 63 -9.28 -3.09 -2.40
CA THR A 63 -10.65 -2.75 -2.78
C THR A 63 -11.18 -3.71 -3.83
N ASN A 64 -12.41 -4.19 -3.67
CA ASN A 64 -13.12 -4.96 -4.71
C ASN A 64 -13.67 -4.03 -5.82
N MET A 65 -14.48 -4.57 -6.75
CA MET A 65 -15.10 -3.74 -7.81
C MET A 65 -16.03 -2.62 -7.32
N GLY A 66 -16.67 -2.80 -6.16
CA GLY A 66 -17.52 -1.79 -5.50
C GLY A 66 -16.74 -0.84 -4.59
N ASP A 67 -15.41 -0.85 -4.67
CA ASP A 67 -14.50 -0.12 -3.78
C ASP A 67 -14.64 -0.50 -2.28
N ASP A 68 -15.28 -1.63 -1.94
CA ASP A 68 -15.32 -2.13 -0.56
C ASP A 68 -13.96 -2.70 -0.16
N THR A 69 -13.58 -2.46 1.10
CA THR A 69 -12.39 -3.07 1.72
C THR A 69 -12.78 -4.29 2.56
N PRO A 70 -11.83 -5.15 2.98
CA PRO A 70 -12.11 -6.24 3.92
C PRO A 70 -12.78 -5.75 5.23
N LEU A 71 -12.47 -4.52 5.67
CA LEU A 71 -13.09 -3.92 6.84
C LEU A 71 -14.58 -3.60 6.63
N HIS A 72 -14.98 -3.18 5.41
CA HIS A 72 -16.40 -3.00 5.08
C HIS A 72 -17.15 -4.34 5.19
N LEU A 73 -16.57 -5.41 4.63
CA LEU A 73 -17.21 -6.73 4.64
C LEU A 73 -17.28 -7.33 6.05
N ALA A 74 -16.21 -7.23 6.84
CA ALA A 74 -16.23 -7.66 8.24
C ALA A 74 -17.30 -6.90 9.05
N ALA A 75 -17.42 -5.58 8.83
CA ALA A 75 -18.42 -4.76 9.49
C ALA A 75 -19.86 -5.06 9.03
N ALA A 76 -20.06 -5.33 7.73
CA ALA A 76 -21.35 -5.66 7.15
C ALA A 76 -21.89 -7.04 7.57
N HIS A 77 -21.02 -7.92 8.08
CA HIS A 77 -21.39 -9.26 8.55
C HIS A 77 -21.25 -9.43 10.07
N GLY A 78 -20.90 -8.38 10.82
CA GLY A 78 -20.87 -8.39 12.28
C GLY A 78 -19.69 -9.14 12.89
N HIS A 79 -18.61 -9.39 12.13
CA HIS A 79 -17.46 -10.16 12.59
C HIS A 79 -16.50 -9.31 13.43
N GLN A 80 -16.90 -9.01 14.68
CA GLN A 80 -16.21 -8.10 15.59
C GLN A 80 -14.71 -8.41 15.76
N GLU A 81 -14.33 -9.68 15.98
CA GLU A 81 -12.93 -10.05 16.16
C GLU A 81 -12.07 -9.77 14.91
N ILE A 82 -12.66 -9.95 13.72
CA ILE A 82 -11.99 -9.65 12.45
C ILE A 82 -11.84 -8.14 12.28
N VAL A 83 -12.87 -7.36 12.63
CA VAL A 83 -12.81 -5.89 12.62
C VAL A 83 -11.64 -5.40 13.49
N LEU A 84 -11.54 -5.90 14.72
CA LEU A 84 -10.44 -5.55 15.63
C LEU A 84 -9.07 -5.96 15.06
N ASN A 85 -8.95 -7.15 14.47
CA ASN A 85 -7.71 -7.61 13.85
C ASN A 85 -7.30 -6.72 12.66
N LEU A 86 -8.25 -6.33 11.81
CA LEU A 86 -8.01 -5.43 10.67
C LEU A 86 -7.59 -4.03 11.16
N LEU A 87 -8.26 -3.47 12.16
CA LEU A 87 -7.92 -2.16 12.73
C LEU A 87 -6.52 -2.15 13.37
N ARG A 88 -6.16 -3.21 14.11
CA ARG A 88 -4.79 -3.39 14.65
C ARG A 88 -3.74 -3.39 13.55
N ASN A 89 -4.07 -3.94 12.39
CA ASN A 89 -3.22 -3.97 11.19
C ASN A 89 -3.43 -2.76 10.27
N LYS A 90 -3.82 -1.60 10.85
CA LYS A 90 -3.90 -0.30 10.17
C LYS A 90 -4.87 -0.29 8.98
N ALA A 91 -5.96 -1.04 9.05
CA ALA A 91 -7.08 -0.85 8.13
C ALA A 91 -7.60 0.59 8.21
N ASN A 92 -7.90 1.20 7.07
CA ASN A 92 -8.46 2.53 7.02
C ASN A 92 -9.93 2.49 7.49
N VAL A 93 -10.14 2.90 8.73
CA VAL A 93 -11.45 2.92 9.41
C VAL A 93 -12.48 3.81 8.70
N ASN A 94 -12.03 4.83 7.98
CA ASN A 94 -12.86 5.78 7.24
C ASN A 94 -12.74 5.59 5.72
N ALA A 95 -12.33 4.40 5.26
CA ALA A 95 -12.38 4.07 3.84
C ALA A 95 -13.81 4.25 3.31
N ILE A 96 -13.96 4.71 2.08
CA ILE A 96 -15.25 4.91 1.42
C ILE A 96 -15.36 4.00 0.20
N ASN A 97 -16.51 3.35 0.05
CA ASN A 97 -16.81 2.54 -1.12
C ASN A 97 -17.44 3.35 -2.26
N GLU A 98 -17.90 2.69 -3.33
CA GLU A 98 -18.49 3.34 -4.51
C GLU A 98 -19.77 4.12 -4.20
N HIS A 99 -20.44 3.85 -3.08
CA HIS A 99 -21.61 4.57 -2.61
C HIS A 99 -21.26 5.67 -1.59
N GLY A 100 -19.98 5.83 -1.27
CA GLY A 100 -19.52 6.73 -0.21
C GLY A 100 -19.79 6.21 1.20
N ASN A 101 -20.19 4.94 1.35
CA ASN A 101 -20.38 4.34 2.66
C ASN A 101 -19.02 3.99 3.26
N THR A 102 -18.90 4.18 4.57
CA THR A 102 -17.76 3.72 5.37
C THR A 102 -18.08 2.37 6.03
N PRO A 103 -17.10 1.64 6.60
CA PRO A 103 -17.39 0.45 7.39
C PRO A 103 -18.41 0.69 8.51
N LEU A 104 -18.38 1.88 9.12
CA LEU A 104 -19.33 2.27 10.16
C LEU A 104 -20.77 2.39 9.63
N HIS A 105 -20.98 2.84 8.38
CA HIS A 105 -22.32 2.86 7.78
C HIS A 105 -22.92 1.44 7.71
N TYR A 106 -22.12 0.43 7.36
CA TYR A 106 -22.57 -0.95 7.30
C TYR A 106 -22.88 -1.51 8.70
N ALA A 107 -21.98 -1.30 9.67
CA ALA A 107 -22.23 -1.74 11.05
C ALA A 107 -23.52 -1.13 11.63
N CYS A 108 -23.73 0.17 11.38
CA CYS A 108 -24.95 0.88 11.77
C CYS A 108 -26.21 0.36 11.09
N PHE A 109 -26.16 0.14 9.76
CA PHE A 109 -27.30 -0.32 8.97
C PHE A 109 -27.80 -1.71 9.41
N TRP A 110 -26.86 -2.62 9.71
CA TRP A 110 -27.18 -3.96 10.18
C TRP A 110 -27.38 -4.07 11.70
N SER A 111 -27.26 -2.95 12.44
CA SER A 111 -27.37 -2.89 13.91
C SER A 111 -26.38 -3.81 14.63
N TYR A 112 -25.12 -3.82 14.19
CA TYR A 112 -24.03 -4.49 14.88
C TYR A 112 -23.38 -3.56 15.90
N ASP A 113 -24.07 -3.38 17.04
CA ASP A 113 -23.75 -2.39 18.07
C ASP A 113 -22.29 -2.43 18.52
N LEU A 114 -21.79 -3.62 18.90
CA LEU A 114 -20.41 -3.81 19.35
C LEU A 114 -19.38 -3.44 18.27
N VAL A 115 -19.66 -3.79 17.02
CA VAL A 115 -18.78 -3.45 15.89
C VAL A 115 -18.77 -1.95 15.64
N ALA A 116 -19.93 -1.30 15.70
CA ALA A 116 -20.05 0.14 15.52
C ALA A 116 -19.31 0.91 16.63
N GLU A 117 -19.45 0.48 17.88
CA GLU A 117 -18.71 1.04 19.01
C GLU A 117 -17.19 0.88 18.85
N ASP A 118 -16.72 -0.31 18.47
CA ASP A 118 -15.31 -0.58 18.25
C ASP A 118 -14.73 0.27 17.10
N LEU A 119 -15.48 0.44 16.02
CA LEU A 119 -15.09 1.32 14.92
C LEU A 119 -14.93 2.77 15.40
N VAL A 120 -15.89 3.31 16.15
CA VAL A 120 -15.82 4.68 16.69
C VAL A 120 -14.64 4.83 17.66
N ASN A 121 -14.42 3.85 18.53
CA ASN A 121 -13.27 3.82 19.45
C ASN A 121 -11.91 3.83 18.70
N ASN A 122 -11.87 3.32 17.47
CA ASN A 122 -10.68 3.31 16.61
C ASN A 122 -10.67 4.46 15.59
N GLY A 123 -11.46 5.52 15.81
CA GLY A 123 -11.41 6.74 15.01
C GLY A 123 -12.33 6.77 13.79
N ALA A 124 -13.35 5.91 13.73
CA ALA A 124 -14.42 6.05 12.74
C ALA A 124 -15.16 7.38 12.96
N GLN A 125 -15.35 8.15 11.88
CA GLN A 125 -16.05 9.42 11.92
C GLN A 125 -17.55 9.22 11.75
N VAL A 126 -18.33 9.65 12.76
CA VAL A 126 -19.80 9.53 12.75
C VAL A 126 -20.48 10.59 11.88
N SER A 127 -19.76 11.61 11.45
CA SER A 127 -20.29 12.77 10.72
C SER A 127 -20.08 12.72 9.19
N LEU A 128 -19.38 11.70 8.68
CA LEU A 128 -19.14 11.54 7.24
C LEU A 128 -20.43 11.15 6.51
N CYS A 129 -20.85 11.96 5.54
CA CYS A 129 -21.98 11.62 4.69
C CYS A 129 -21.57 10.71 3.52
N ASN A 130 -22.43 9.75 3.19
CA ASN A 130 -22.36 9.01 1.94
C ASN A 130 -22.95 9.81 0.76
N ARG A 131 -22.99 9.21 -0.44
CA ARG A 131 -23.54 9.85 -1.66
C ARG A 131 -25.01 10.27 -1.56
N TYR A 132 -25.74 9.71 -0.61
CA TYR A 132 -27.15 10.01 -0.38
C TYR A 132 -27.34 11.12 0.68
N GLY A 133 -26.26 11.63 1.28
CA GLY A 133 -26.31 12.64 2.34
C GLY A 133 -26.53 12.07 3.74
N ASP A 134 -26.59 10.73 3.86
CA ASP A 134 -26.79 10.06 5.13
C ASP A 134 -25.46 9.88 5.85
N THR A 135 -25.44 10.13 7.16
CA THR A 135 -24.35 9.75 8.06
C THR A 135 -24.55 8.33 8.57
N PRO A 136 -23.53 7.67 9.16
CA PRO A 136 -23.71 6.38 9.80
C PRO A 136 -24.80 6.39 10.88
N LEU A 137 -24.95 7.51 11.60
CA LEU A 137 -25.98 7.67 12.63
C LEU A 137 -27.40 7.71 12.05
N ASP A 138 -27.57 8.22 10.81
CA ASP A 138 -28.87 8.24 10.13
C ASP A 138 -29.31 6.81 9.70
N LYS A 139 -28.38 5.84 9.64
CA LYS A 139 -28.64 4.46 9.22
C LYS A 139 -28.93 3.49 10.35
N THR A 140 -28.84 3.91 11.61
CA THR A 140 -29.04 3.04 12.77
C THR A 140 -30.33 3.39 13.54
N ASN A 141 -30.66 2.56 14.54
CA ASN A 141 -31.78 2.81 15.44
C ASN A 141 -31.46 3.97 16.40
N SER A 142 -32.50 4.59 16.97
CA SER A 142 -32.35 5.78 17.82
C SER A 142 -31.50 5.53 19.08
N HIS A 143 -31.46 4.29 19.58
CA HIS A 143 -30.69 3.94 20.78
C HIS A 143 -29.19 3.89 20.49
N LEU A 144 -28.78 3.14 19.46
CA LEU A 144 -27.38 3.07 19.04
C LEU A 144 -26.88 4.43 18.56
N ALA A 145 -27.71 5.21 17.86
CA ALA A 145 -27.36 6.57 17.45
C ALA A 145 -26.98 7.45 18.66
N ALA A 146 -27.73 7.37 19.75
CA ALA A 146 -27.43 8.10 20.98
C ALA A 146 -26.08 7.64 21.58
N ILE A 147 -25.86 6.33 21.71
CA ILE A 147 -24.62 5.76 22.25
C ILE A 147 -23.40 6.19 21.42
N LEU A 148 -23.47 6.03 20.10
CA LEU A 148 -22.37 6.38 19.19
C LEU A 148 -22.11 7.89 19.19
N SER A 149 -23.16 8.72 19.28
CA SER A 149 -23.00 10.17 19.36
C SER A 149 -22.32 10.63 20.65
N GLU A 150 -22.74 10.09 21.81
CA GLU A 150 -22.12 10.37 23.11
C GLU A 150 -20.65 9.96 23.10
N ARG A 151 -20.37 8.76 22.58
CA ARG A 151 -19.01 8.24 22.48
C ARG A 151 -18.14 9.05 21.52
N ALA A 152 -18.65 9.42 20.35
CA ALA A 152 -17.93 10.28 19.41
C ALA A 152 -17.58 11.65 20.02
N VAL A 153 -18.50 12.26 20.76
CA VAL A 153 -18.25 13.52 21.50
C VAL A 153 -17.19 13.31 22.59
N SER A 154 -17.25 12.20 23.33
CA SER A 154 -16.23 11.87 24.35
C SER A 154 -14.83 11.72 23.77
N LEU A 155 -14.72 11.31 22.50
CA LEU A 155 -13.47 11.18 21.75
C LEU A 155 -13.08 12.48 21.00
N GLY A 156 -13.82 13.57 21.19
CA GLY A 156 -13.53 14.89 20.63
C GLY A 156 -13.94 15.09 19.17
N GLN A 157 -14.86 14.27 18.63
CA GLN A 157 -15.37 14.45 17.27
C GLN A 157 -16.40 15.59 17.19
N ASP A 158 -16.39 16.33 16.08
CA ASP A 158 -17.47 17.25 15.70
C ASP A 158 -18.58 16.48 14.96
N LEU A 159 -19.81 16.63 15.46
CA LEU A 159 -21.01 16.00 14.90
C LEU A 159 -21.56 16.73 13.67
N LYS A 160 -20.96 17.85 13.27
CA LYS A 160 -21.36 18.58 12.06
C LYS A 160 -21.18 17.70 10.82
N LYS A 161 -22.29 17.47 10.10
CA LYS A 161 -22.33 16.67 8.88
C LYS A 161 -21.28 17.16 7.88
N GLN A 162 -20.40 16.25 7.46
CA GLN A 162 -19.41 16.49 6.43
C GLN A 162 -19.95 15.92 5.11
N PRO A 163 -20.24 16.77 4.10
CA PRO A 163 -20.84 16.30 2.87
C PRO A 163 -19.90 15.36 2.10
N TYR A 164 -20.48 14.38 1.41
CA TYR A 164 -19.72 13.52 0.52
C TYR A 164 -19.03 14.35 -0.55
N ARG A 165 -17.72 14.12 -0.73
CA ARG A 165 -16.94 14.71 -1.82
C ARG A 165 -16.42 13.61 -2.70
N ASP A 166 -16.87 13.57 -3.95
CA ASP A 166 -16.36 12.61 -4.92
C ASP A 166 -14.95 12.99 -5.33
N ARG A 167 -13.95 12.29 -4.80
CA ARG A 167 -12.54 12.48 -5.15
C ARG A 167 -12.11 11.63 -6.35
N SER A 168 -13.05 10.97 -7.04
CA SER A 168 -12.77 10.06 -8.16
C SER A 168 -12.06 10.74 -9.34
N TRP A 169 -12.32 12.03 -9.58
CA TRP A 169 -11.74 12.78 -10.70
C TRP A 169 -10.28 13.20 -10.51
N LEU A 170 -9.77 13.24 -9.27
CA LEU A 170 -8.37 13.64 -9.00
C LEU A 170 -7.32 12.57 -9.37
N GLY A 171 -7.73 11.40 -9.89
CA GLY A 171 -6.80 10.31 -10.21
C GLY A 171 -6.17 9.62 -8.98
N TYR A 172 -6.47 10.09 -7.76
CA TYR A 172 -6.03 9.52 -6.47
C TYR A 172 -6.89 8.39 -5.95
N LYS A 173 -7.74 7.77 -6.77
CA LYS A 173 -8.17 6.41 -6.43
C LYS A 173 -6.88 5.59 -6.34
N THR A 174 -6.43 5.30 -5.13
CA THR A 174 -5.65 4.11 -4.83
C THR A 174 -6.57 2.90 -5.00
N ARG A 175 -7.31 2.83 -6.12
CA ARG A 175 -7.69 1.57 -6.73
C ARG A 175 -6.35 0.98 -7.09
N SER A 176 -5.76 0.24 -6.14
CA SER A 176 -4.37 -0.24 -6.10
C SER A 176 -3.75 -0.09 -7.49
N ARG A 177 -2.95 0.98 -7.69
CA ARG A 177 -2.65 1.52 -9.04
C ARG A 177 -1.98 0.54 -10.00
N ASP A 178 -1.70 -0.68 -9.57
CA ASP A 178 -1.82 -1.87 -10.39
C ASP A 178 -1.84 -3.12 -9.49
N ALA A 179 -3.01 -3.73 -9.27
CA ALA A 179 -3.09 -5.14 -8.87
C ALA A 179 -2.66 -6.10 -10.00
N THR A 180 -2.35 -5.53 -11.17
CA THR A 180 -1.90 -6.19 -12.39
C THR A 180 -0.39 -6.40 -12.42
N LEU A 181 0.41 -5.49 -11.85
CA LEU A 181 1.87 -5.62 -11.86
C LEU A 181 2.38 -6.78 -11.00
N SER A 182 1.63 -7.22 -9.96
CA SER A 182 1.97 -8.38 -9.13
C SER A 182 1.72 -9.75 -9.79
N ARG A 183 1.01 -9.78 -10.93
CA ARG A 183 0.61 -11.04 -11.61
C ARG A 183 1.66 -11.63 -12.53
N HIS A 184 2.66 -10.85 -12.96
CA HIS A 184 3.57 -11.32 -14.01
C HIS A 184 4.71 -12.18 -13.45
N SER A 185 4.58 -13.49 -13.59
CA SER A 185 5.71 -14.41 -13.58
C SER A 185 6.43 -14.29 -14.94
N GLY A 186 7.71 -13.93 -14.91
CA GLY A 186 8.56 -13.89 -16.11
C GLY A 186 8.42 -12.61 -16.95
N ILE A 187 8.85 -11.48 -16.39
CA ILE A 187 9.05 -10.25 -17.17
C ILE A 187 10.34 -10.40 -17.97
N ASP A 188 10.27 -10.17 -19.28
CA ASP A 188 11.44 -10.13 -20.15
C ASP A 188 12.07 -8.74 -20.14
N ILE A 189 13.39 -8.66 -20.07
CA ILE A 189 14.12 -7.38 -20.12
C ILE A 189 13.81 -6.58 -21.39
N GLY A 190 13.52 -7.25 -22.50
CA GLY A 190 13.14 -6.61 -23.77
C GLY A 190 11.81 -5.85 -23.70
N GLN A 191 10.95 -6.14 -22.71
CA GLN A 191 9.69 -5.42 -22.51
C GLN A 191 9.86 -4.09 -21.78
N LEU A 192 11.02 -3.84 -21.16
CA LEU A 192 11.22 -2.69 -20.26
C LEU A 192 11.57 -1.38 -20.99
N ASN A 193 11.71 -1.41 -22.32
CA ASN A 193 12.05 -0.27 -23.17
C ASN A 193 13.04 0.71 -22.50
N LEU A 194 14.23 0.19 -22.16
CA LEU A 194 15.24 0.94 -21.41
C LEU A 194 15.79 2.08 -22.29
N GLN A 195 15.70 3.31 -21.79
CA GLN A 195 16.04 4.51 -22.56
C GLN A 195 17.44 5.02 -22.22
N GLY A 196 17.80 5.05 -20.94
CA GLY A 196 19.07 5.64 -20.50
C GLY A 196 19.50 5.15 -19.12
N ARG A 197 20.80 4.97 -18.94
CA ARG A 197 21.41 4.60 -17.67
C ARG A 197 21.47 5.83 -16.75
N ILE A 198 20.90 5.70 -15.55
CA ILE A 198 20.87 6.74 -14.53
C ILE A 198 22.18 6.72 -13.74
N VAL A 199 22.51 5.57 -13.15
CA VAL A 199 23.66 5.39 -12.25
C VAL A 199 24.24 3.99 -12.45
N SER A 200 25.57 3.87 -12.31
CA SER A 200 26.27 2.58 -12.23
C SER A 200 26.91 2.44 -10.84
N THR A 201 26.67 1.31 -10.18
CA THR A 201 27.23 1.00 -8.86
C THR A 201 27.91 -0.36 -8.87
N HIS A 202 28.67 -0.67 -7.82
CA HIS A 202 29.22 -2.02 -7.64
C HIS A 202 28.13 -3.10 -7.51
N SER A 203 26.89 -2.72 -7.13
CA SER A 203 25.77 -3.66 -6.92
C SER A 203 24.91 -3.85 -8.16
N GLY A 204 25.05 -2.98 -9.17
CA GLY A 204 24.18 -2.95 -10.32
C GLY A 204 24.11 -1.60 -11.02
N ASP A 205 23.59 -1.64 -12.24
CA ASP A 205 23.31 -0.48 -13.08
C ASP A 205 21.81 -0.14 -13.00
N LEU A 206 21.48 1.11 -12.69
CA LEU A 206 20.13 1.63 -12.72
C LEU A 206 19.84 2.25 -14.09
N TRP A 207 18.73 1.82 -14.69
CA TRP A 207 18.25 2.28 -15.99
C TRP A 207 16.85 2.85 -15.88
N ARG A 208 16.58 3.96 -16.56
CA ARG A 208 15.22 4.44 -16.79
C ARG A 208 14.60 3.70 -17.97
N GLY A 209 13.35 3.30 -17.85
CA GLY A 209 12.61 2.66 -18.92
C GLY A 209 11.12 2.92 -18.84
N ILE A 210 10.38 2.34 -19.78
CA ILE A 210 8.92 2.35 -19.79
C ILE A 210 8.44 0.90 -19.89
N TRP A 211 7.58 0.50 -18.96
CA TRP A 211 6.96 -0.82 -18.99
C TRP A 211 5.45 -0.68 -18.79
N GLN A 212 4.66 -1.23 -19.72
CA GLN A 212 3.20 -1.14 -19.72
C GLN A 212 2.65 0.31 -19.60
N SER A 213 3.32 1.27 -20.24
CA SER A 213 3.00 2.72 -20.18
C SER A 213 3.29 3.40 -18.84
N ASN A 214 3.97 2.72 -17.91
CA ASN A 214 4.46 3.30 -16.66
C ASN A 214 5.95 3.59 -16.76
N ASP A 215 6.37 4.75 -16.23
CA ASP A 215 7.78 5.09 -16.06
C ASP A 215 8.38 4.23 -14.93
N ILE A 216 9.46 3.51 -15.25
CA ILE A 216 10.11 2.57 -14.33
C ILE A 216 11.61 2.84 -14.21
N VAL A 217 12.16 2.33 -13.11
CA VAL A 217 13.60 2.14 -12.91
C VAL A 217 13.89 0.65 -12.87
N ALA A 218 14.83 0.22 -13.70
CA ALA A 218 15.31 -1.15 -13.75
C ALA A 218 16.74 -1.20 -13.20
N LYS A 219 16.93 -1.89 -12.08
CA LYS A 219 18.24 -2.19 -11.51
C LYS A 219 18.72 -3.54 -12.04
N ILE A 220 19.67 -3.51 -12.97
CA ILE A 220 20.35 -4.70 -13.48
C ILE A 220 21.48 -5.04 -12.49
N LEU A 221 21.37 -6.17 -11.81
CA LEU A 221 22.35 -6.58 -10.79
C LEU A 221 23.70 -6.88 -11.44
N ASN A 222 24.77 -6.33 -10.87
CA ASN A 222 26.12 -6.59 -11.32
C ASN A 222 26.70 -7.76 -10.54
N LEU A 223 26.88 -8.89 -11.21
CA LEU A 223 27.46 -10.11 -10.64
C LEU A 223 28.72 -10.47 -11.42
N THR A 224 29.79 -10.81 -10.71
CA THR A 224 31.03 -11.33 -11.32
C THR A 224 30.75 -12.57 -12.16
N GLU A 225 29.90 -13.45 -11.66
CA GLU A 225 29.36 -14.60 -12.38
C GLU A 225 27.90 -14.84 -11.97
N CYS A 226 27.00 -14.91 -12.96
CA CYS A 226 25.60 -15.26 -12.73
C CYS A 226 25.40 -16.78 -12.80
N THR A 227 25.57 -17.47 -11.67
CA THR A 227 25.37 -18.92 -11.60
C THR A 227 23.88 -19.31 -11.61
N ALA A 228 23.59 -20.58 -11.94
CA ALA A 228 22.23 -21.13 -11.82
C ALA A 228 21.68 -21.05 -10.38
N ARG A 229 22.56 -21.04 -9.37
CA ARG A 229 22.19 -20.84 -7.97
C ARG A 229 21.72 -19.40 -7.73
N ASN A 230 22.44 -18.40 -8.24
CA ASN A 230 22.04 -16.99 -8.12
C ASN A 230 20.66 -16.76 -8.73
N SER A 231 20.40 -17.32 -9.91
CA SER A 231 19.09 -17.26 -10.57
C SER A 231 17.98 -17.91 -9.72
N ARG A 232 18.26 -19.06 -9.07
CA ARG A 232 17.30 -19.74 -8.19
C ARG A 232 17.00 -18.92 -6.92
N ASP A 233 18.05 -18.50 -6.22
CA ASP A 233 17.95 -17.71 -4.99
C ASP A 233 17.23 -16.37 -5.30
N PHE A 234 17.56 -15.72 -6.43
CA PHE A 234 16.85 -14.53 -6.90
C PHE A 234 15.36 -14.80 -7.12
N LYS A 235 15.01 -15.90 -7.80
CA LYS A 235 13.61 -16.32 -8.07
C LYS A 235 12.82 -16.53 -6.77
N GLU A 236 13.46 -17.03 -5.73
CA GLU A 236 12.85 -17.32 -4.44
C GLU A 236 12.66 -16.07 -3.57
N GLU A 237 13.62 -15.16 -3.58
CA GLU A 237 13.64 -13.96 -2.73
C GLU A 237 12.81 -12.79 -3.31
N TYR A 238 12.88 -12.53 -4.62
CA TYR A 238 12.23 -11.35 -5.22
C TYR A 238 10.70 -11.26 -5.01
N PRO A 239 9.90 -12.35 -5.00
CA PRO A 239 8.45 -12.24 -4.87
C PRO A 239 8.05 -11.62 -3.52
N ARG A 240 8.86 -11.86 -2.48
CA ARG A 240 8.66 -11.29 -1.14
C ARG A 240 8.72 -9.77 -1.14
N LEU A 241 9.36 -9.17 -2.15
CA LEU A 241 9.55 -7.72 -2.26
C LEU A 241 8.41 -6.98 -2.99
N ARG A 242 7.47 -7.70 -3.62
CA ARG A 242 6.39 -7.12 -4.47
C ARG A 242 5.12 -6.77 -3.73
N ILE A 243 4.95 -7.33 -2.54
CA ILE A 243 3.64 -7.50 -1.89
C ILE A 243 3.31 -6.43 -0.84
N PHE A 244 4.24 -5.52 -0.55
CA PHE A 244 4.02 -4.51 0.49
C PHE A 244 2.96 -3.50 0.09
N ASN A 245 2.02 -3.27 1.01
CA ASN A 245 0.99 -2.26 0.88
C ASN A 245 1.06 -1.31 2.07
N HIS A 246 2.09 -0.47 2.06
CA HIS A 246 2.33 0.53 3.08
C HIS A 246 2.70 1.86 2.41
N PRO A 247 2.13 3.01 2.81
CA PRO A 247 2.35 4.29 2.13
C PRO A 247 3.81 4.75 2.11
N ASN A 248 4.61 4.29 3.09
CA ASN A 248 6.03 4.60 3.22
C ASN A 248 6.95 3.48 2.71
N ILE A 249 6.43 2.46 2.02
CA ILE A 249 7.23 1.43 1.38
C ILE A 249 7.01 1.50 -0.13
N LEU A 250 8.10 1.53 -0.89
CA LEU A 250 8.07 1.43 -2.34
C LEU A 250 8.37 -0.03 -2.74
N PRO A 251 7.35 -0.84 -3.05
CA PRO A 251 7.55 -2.24 -3.40
C PRO A 251 8.23 -2.38 -4.76
N VAL A 252 8.82 -3.56 -4.98
CA VAL A 252 9.28 -3.97 -6.30
C VAL A 252 8.05 -4.21 -7.18
N LEU A 253 8.00 -3.60 -8.37
CA LEU A 253 6.90 -3.83 -9.32
C LEU A 253 7.02 -5.21 -9.97
N GLY A 254 8.25 -5.62 -10.28
CA GLY A 254 8.52 -6.91 -10.88
C GLY A 254 10.01 -7.21 -10.97
N ALA A 255 10.34 -8.36 -11.53
CA ALA A 255 11.72 -8.75 -11.76
C ALA A 255 11.88 -9.55 -13.06
N CYS A 256 13.03 -9.41 -13.70
CA CYS A 256 13.47 -10.26 -14.80
C CYS A 256 14.52 -11.22 -14.29
N ASN A 257 14.30 -12.52 -14.45
CA ASN A 257 15.28 -13.55 -14.14
C ASN A 257 15.74 -14.20 -15.45
N GLN A 258 16.63 -13.52 -16.17
CA GLN A 258 17.14 -13.95 -17.48
C GLN A 258 18.67 -13.90 -17.47
N PRO A 259 19.35 -14.91 -16.92
CA PRO A 259 20.81 -14.93 -16.83
C PRO A 259 21.49 -14.57 -18.16
N PRO A 260 22.49 -13.67 -18.17
CA PRO A 260 23.17 -13.09 -16.99
C PRO A 260 22.43 -11.92 -16.32
N ASN A 261 21.31 -11.46 -16.88
CA ASN A 261 20.57 -10.31 -16.42
C ASN A 261 19.54 -10.68 -15.35
N LEU A 262 19.87 -10.40 -14.09
CA LEU A 262 18.90 -10.36 -13.00
C LEU A 262 18.49 -8.92 -12.77
N VAL A 263 17.23 -8.59 -12.99
CA VAL A 263 16.74 -7.20 -13.01
C VAL A 263 15.62 -7.03 -12.00
N VAL A 264 15.72 -6.00 -11.17
CA VAL A 264 14.66 -5.57 -10.26
C VAL A 264 14.01 -4.32 -10.83
N ILE A 265 12.68 -4.29 -10.90
CA ILE A 265 11.92 -3.19 -11.49
C ILE A 265 11.18 -2.46 -10.38
N SER A 266 11.38 -1.16 -10.28
CA SER A 266 10.66 -0.26 -9.37
C SER A 266 10.05 0.91 -10.14
N GLN A 267 9.18 1.65 -9.46
CA GLN A 267 8.63 2.88 -10.02
C GLN A 267 9.74 3.94 -10.14
N PHE A 268 9.70 4.73 -11.23
CA PHE A 268 10.56 5.91 -11.33
C PHE A 268 10.08 7.02 -10.40
N MET A 269 11.01 7.58 -9.64
CA MET A 269 10.78 8.65 -8.67
C MET A 269 11.44 9.92 -9.17
N PRO A 270 10.69 10.99 -9.48
CA PRO A 270 11.23 12.17 -10.15
C PRO A 270 12.23 12.95 -9.30
N PHE A 271 12.04 12.98 -7.98
CA PHE A 271 12.94 13.65 -7.03
C PHE A 271 14.16 12.81 -6.64
N GLY A 272 14.20 11.54 -7.05
CA GLY A 272 15.26 10.62 -6.69
C GLY A 272 15.24 10.23 -5.21
N SER A 273 16.42 9.98 -4.67
CA SER A 273 16.62 9.57 -3.28
C SER A 273 16.73 10.77 -2.32
N LEU A 274 16.57 10.54 -1.03
CA LEU A 274 16.80 11.54 0.01
C LEU A 274 18.25 12.05 -0.03
N TYR A 275 19.21 11.22 -0.46
CA TYR A 275 20.57 11.68 -0.72
C TYR A 275 20.62 12.74 -1.83
N ASP A 276 19.90 12.52 -2.93
CA ASP A 276 19.85 13.47 -4.06
C ASP A 276 19.16 14.78 -3.63
N VAL A 277 18.12 14.70 -2.80
CA VAL A 277 17.45 15.89 -2.26
C VAL A 277 18.35 16.69 -1.31
N LEU A 278 19.09 16.02 -0.42
CA LEU A 278 19.91 16.70 0.59
C LEU A 278 21.29 17.17 0.09
N HIS A 279 21.85 16.49 -0.90
CA HIS A 279 23.22 16.72 -1.36
C HIS A 279 23.34 16.99 -2.85
N GLY A 280 22.31 16.68 -3.64
CA GLY A 280 22.27 16.96 -5.06
C GLY A 280 21.77 18.37 -5.37
N GLU A 281 21.96 18.79 -6.62
CA GLU A 281 21.48 20.08 -7.13
C GLU A 281 20.00 20.01 -7.53
N THR A 282 19.15 19.49 -6.63
CA THR A 282 17.70 19.35 -6.88
C THR A 282 16.93 20.66 -6.72
N GLY A 283 17.51 21.64 -6.03
CA GLY A 283 16.88 22.93 -5.73
C GLY A 283 15.81 22.86 -4.63
N ILE A 284 15.58 21.69 -4.02
CA ILE A 284 14.62 21.48 -2.94
C ILE A 284 15.27 21.88 -1.61
N VAL A 285 14.59 22.71 -0.84
CA VAL A 285 15.06 23.11 0.50
C VAL A 285 14.29 22.32 1.55
N VAL A 286 15.01 21.45 2.26
CA VAL A 286 14.44 20.67 3.37
C VAL A 286 14.57 21.47 4.66
N ASP A 287 13.46 22.04 5.13
CA ASP A 287 13.39 22.69 6.43
C ASP A 287 13.25 21.66 7.58
N GLN A 288 13.22 22.15 8.82
CA GLN A 288 13.11 21.28 10.00
C GLN A 288 11.78 20.49 10.03
N ASN A 289 10.68 21.07 9.55
CA ASN A 289 9.38 20.40 9.54
C ASN A 289 9.35 19.25 8.54
N GLN A 290 9.86 19.49 7.33
CA GLN A 290 9.94 18.49 6.27
C GLN A 290 10.92 17.38 6.65
N ALA A 291 12.04 17.70 7.31
CA ALA A 291 12.95 16.70 7.86
C ALA A 291 12.27 15.80 8.91
N LEU A 292 11.48 16.37 9.82
CA LEU A 292 10.70 15.60 10.80
C LEU A 292 9.65 14.71 10.12
N ARG A 293 9.00 15.18 9.06
CA ARG A 293 8.05 14.37 8.27
C ARG A 293 8.73 13.19 7.59
N PHE A 294 9.86 13.41 6.92
CA PHE A 294 10.65 12.33 6.33
C PHE A 294 11.09 11.31 7.39
N ALA A 295 11.55 11.76 8.56
CA ALA A 295 11.92 10.87 9.64
C ALA A 295 10.74 10.02 10.14
N LEU A 296 9.56 10.62 10.27
CA LEU A 296 8.34 9.92 10.68
C LEU A 296 7.89 8.89 9.64
N ASP A 297 7.92 9.25 8.36
CA ASP A 297 7.59 8.37 7.24
C ASP A 297 8.51 7.16 7.18
N VAL A 298 9.83 7.39 7.30
CA VAL A 298 10.82 6.32 7.35
C VAL A 298 10.60 5.43 8.58
N ALA A 299 10.33 6.01 9.75
CA ALA A 299 10.06 5.25 10.97
C ALA A 299 8.82 4.35 10.82
N ARG A 300 7.73 4.86 10.23
CA ARG A 300 6.52 4.09 9.94
C ARG A 300 6.78 2.95 8.94
N GLY A 301 7.56 3.21 7.90
CA GLY A 301 8.00 2.18 6.96
C GLY A 301 8.76 1.07 7.67
N MET A 302 9.72 1.41 8.52
CA MET A 302 10.50 0.43 9.28
C MET A 302 9.66 -0.34 10.31
N GLU A 303 8.74 0.33 11.01
CA GLU A 303 7.77 -0.33 11.91
C GLU A 303 6.99 -1.41 11.17
N PHE A 304 6.47 -1.09 9.98
CA PHE A 304 5.77 -2.05 9.14
C PHE A 304 6.67 -3.23 8.73
N LEU A 305 7.89 -2.96 8.23
CA LEU A 305 8.80 -4.04 7.81
C LEU A 305 9.23 -4.95 8.97
N HIS A 306 9.35 -4.40 10.18
CA HIS A 306 9.64 -5.17 11.40
C HIS A 306 8.45 -5.99 11.91
N SER A 307 7.23 -5.65 11.50
CA SER A 307 6.02 -6.39 11.87
C SER A 307 5.78 -7.64 11.02
N LEU A 308 6.50 -7.80 9.90
CA LEU A 308 6.32 -8.90 8.95
C LEU A 308 6.86 -10.23 9.51
N GLU A 309 6.17 -11.33 9.21
CA GLU A 309 6.59 -12.68 9.56
C GLU A 309 6.72 -13.58 8.30
N PRO A 310 7.94 -13.99 7.90
CA PRO A 310 9.23 -13.65 8.51
C PRO A 310 9.70 -12.22 8.20
N MET A 311 10.48 -11.64 9.11
CA MET A 311 11.11 -10.34 8.89
C MET A 311 12.01 -10.41 7.64
N ILE A 312 12.04 -9.33 6.86
CA ILE A 312 12.89 -9.22 5.68
C ILE A 312 14.36 -9.17 6.11
N PRO A 313 15.19 -10.16 5.76
CA PRO A 313 16.60 -10.14 6.14
C PRO A 313 17.38 -9.10 5.34
N ASN A 314 18.61 -8.75 5.77
CA ASN A 314 19.60 -8.04 4.95
C ASN A 314 19.18 -6.67 4.37
N MET A 315 18.25 -5.97 5.02
CA MET A 315 17.92 -4.60 4.68
C MET A 315 18.86 -3.62 5.40
N TYR A 316 19.65 -2.85 4.65
CA TYR A 316 20.47 -1.77 5.18
C TYR A 316 19.84 -0.43 4.79
N LEU A 317 19.39 0.36 5.75
CA LEU A 317 18.75 1.65 5.46
C LEU A 317 19.80 2.78 5.42
N ASN A 318 19.80 3.56 4.34
CA ASN A 318 20.57 4.80 4.23
C ASN A 318 19.78 5.82 3.39
N SER A 319 20.29 7.05 3.24
CA SER A 319 19.61 8.11 2.49
C SER A 319 19.43 7.84 0.99
N LYS A 320 20.20 6.91 0.40
CA LYS A 320 20.02 6.50 -1.01
C LYS A 320 18.86 5.51 -1.20
N HIS A 321 18.49 4.78 -0.15
CA HIS A 321 17.37 3.81 -0.18
C HIS A 321 16.01 4.45 0.14
N VAL A 322 16.00 5.70 0.59
CA VAL A 322 14.78 6.46 0.84
C VAL A 322 14.48 7.27 -0.40
N MET A 323 13.39 6.96 -1.09
CA MET A 323 12.94 7.68 -2.27
C MET A 323 11.95 8.77 -1.88
N ILE A 324 12.08 9.92 -2.53
CA ILE A 324 11.22 11.08 -2.30
C ILE A 324 10.15 11.16 -3.39
N ASP A 325 8.92 11.38 -2.96
CA ASP A 325 7.74 11.53 -3.80
C ASP A 325 6.94 12.76 -3.38
N GLU A 326 6.08 13.24 -4.27
CA GLU A 326 5.00 14.15 -3.87
C GLU A 326 3.96 13.38 -3.02
N ASP A 327 3.50 14.00 -1.92
CA ASP A 327 2.41 13.53 -1.08
C ASP A 327 1.08 13.74 -1.81
N LEU A 328 0.84 12.91 -2.82
CA LEU A 328 -0.39 12.90 -3.61
C LEU A 328 -1.67 12.74 -2.75
N ALA A 329 -1.54 12.28 -1.49
CA ALA A 329 -2.66 12.15 -0.57
C ALA A 329 -3.08 13.46 0.11
N LYS A 330 -2.25 14.52 0.07
CA LYS A 330 -2.50 15.82 0.73
C LYS A 330 -2.73 17.00 -0.20
N ILE A 331 -2.56 16.85 -1.52
CA ILE A 331 -2.79 17.95 -2.47
C ILE A 331 -4.24 18.46 -2.35
N ASN A 332 -4.39 19.61 -1.71
CA ASN A 332 -5.63 20.36 -1.67
C ASN A 332 -5.69 21.23 -2.92
N VAL A 333 -6.42 20.78 -3.95
CA VAL A 333 -6.51 21.47 -5.25
C VAL A 333 -7.18 22.86 -5.12
N ASP A 334 -7.86 23.11 -4.00
CA ASP A 334 -8.43 24.42 -3.67
C ASP A 334 -7.42 25.38 -2.99
N ASP A 335 -6.17 24.95 -2.79
CA ASP A 335 -5.12 25.82 -2.29
C ASP A 335 -4.63 26.74 -3.44
N PRO A 336 -4.78 28.08 -3.32
CA PRO A 336 -4.41 29.02 -4.38
C PRO A 336 -2.94 28.92 -4.83
N LYS A 337 -2.07 28.25 -4.05
CA LYS A 337 -0.67 27.97 -4.41
C LYS A 337 -0.49 26.95 -5.54
N TYR A 338 -1.52 26.16 -5.87
CA TYR A 338 -1.47 25.12 -6.91
C TYR A 338 -2.23 25.48 -8.20
N GLN A 339 -2.79 26.69 -8.31
CA GLN A 339 -3.35 27.22 -9.55
C GLN A 339 -2.22 27.72 -10.47
N ARG A 340 -1.90 26.96 -11.53
CA ARG A 340 -0.89 27.32 -12.53
C ARG A 340 -1.15 28.72 -13.12
N GLN A 341 -0.17 29.62 -13.02
CA GLN A 341 -0.01 30.74 -13.95
C GLN A 341 1.28 30.55 -14.77
N THR A 342 1.12 30.59 -16.10
CA THR A 342 2.11 31.09 -17.05
C THR A 342 1.31 32.01 -17.99
N GLU A 343 1.69 33.27 -18.21
CA GLU A 343 2.68 33.67 -19.22
C GLU A 343 3.64 34.82 -18.77
N ASP A 344 3.50 35.35 -17.54
CA ASP A 344 4.21 36.58 -17.10
C ASP A 344 5.38 36.39 -16.09
N GLY A 345 5.96 35.18 -16.02
CA GLY A 345 7.38 35.06 -15.68
C GLY A 345 7.84 35.13 -14.21
N VAL A 346 6.99 35.06 -13.18
CA VAL A 346 7.44 34.73 -11.81
C VAL A 346 6.43 33.83 -11.08
N VAL A 347 6.83 32.59 -10.79
CA VAL A 347 6.17 31.70 -9.83
C VAL A 347 7.26 31.02 -9.01
N ILE A 348 7.31 31.28 -7.70
CA ILE A 348 8.12 30.52 -6.74
C ILE A 348 7.26 30.21 -5.50
N SER A 349 7.49 28.99 -4.99
CA SER A 349 7.03 28.35 -3.75
C SER A 349 5.59 27.83 -3.68
N GLY A 350 5.48 26.51 -3.78
CA GLY A 350 4.29 25.71 -3.47
C GLY A 350 4.55 24.20 -3.44
N ILE A 351 5.61 23.73 -4.10
CA ILE A 351 5.97 22.30 -4.19
C ILE A 351 6.74 21.79 -2.96
N ASP A 352 7.38 22.68 -2.17
CA ASP A 352 8.28 22.29 -1.07
C ASP A 352 7.60 21.72 0.18
N GLU A 353 6.28 21.87 0.34
CA GLU A 353 5.62 21.57 1.63
C GLU A 353 5.02 20.17 1.76
N ASP A 354 4.93 19.38 0.68
CA ASP A 354 4.17 18.13 0.68
C ASP A 354 4.96 16.99 0.03
N LEU A 355 6.22 16.80 0.42
CA LEU A 355 6.99 15.62 0.01
C LEU A 355 6.82 14.47 1.03
N THR A 356 6.80 13.23 0.54
CA THR A 356 6.81 12.00 1.35
C THR A 356 8.05 11.17 1.11
N ALA A 357 8.45 10.43 2.15
CA ALA A 357 9.55 9.49 2.07
C ALA A 357 9.02 8.04 1.98
N ARG A 358 9.58 7.26 1.05
CA ARG A 358 9.30 5.83 0.91
C ARG A 358 10.59 5.02 0.89
N ILE A 359 10.62 3.92 1.65
CA ILE A 359 11.76 2.99 1.66
C ILE A 359 11.66 2.12 0.40
N SER A 360 12.68 2.19 -0.46
CA SER A 360 12.81 1.38 -1.67
C SER A 360 13.17 -0.05 -1.34
N MET A 361 12.34 -0.99 -1.80
CA MET A 361 12.66 -2.42 -1.72
C MET A 361 13.53 -2.91 -2.88
N ALA A 362 13.79 -2.06 -3.88
CA ALA A 362 14.61 -2.41 -5.04
C ALA A 362 16.11 -2.53 -4.70
N ASP A 363 16.54 -1.94 -3.59
CA ASP A 363 17.92 -2.00 -3.10
C ASP A 363 18.16 -3.11 -2.07
N TYR A 364 17.21 -4.04 -1.95
CA TYR A 364 17.37 -5.24 -1.15
C TYR A 364 18.63 -6.04 -1.57
N LYS A 365 19.42 -6.44 -0.57
CA LYS A 365 20.62 -7.25 -0.78
C LYS A 365 20.27 -8.73 -0.76
N PHE A 366 20.18 -9.33 -1.95
CA PHE A 366 19.93 -10.76 -2.10
C PHE A 366 21.00 -11.63 -1.42
N SER A 367 20.61 -12.81 -0.94
CA SER A 367 21.47 -13.69 -0.12
C SER A 367 22.80 -14.10 -0.79
N PHE A 368 22.85 -14.12 -2.12
CA PHE A 368 24.07 -14.44 -2.87
C PHE A 368 25.12 -13.31 -2.87
N HIS A 369 24.75 -12.08 -2.49
CA HIS A 369 25.72 -10.98 -2.34
C HIS A 369 26.57 -11.09 -1.07
N GLU A 370 26.19 -11.92 -0.09
CA GLU A 370 26.96 -12.14 1.15
C GLU A 370 27.93 -13.31 1.03
N LYS A 371 27.67 -14.23 0.12
CA LYS A 371 28.48 -15.46 -0.06
C LYS A 371 29.72 -15.25 -0.95
N GLY A 372 29.94 -14.04 -1.44
CA GLY A 372 31.05 -13.67 -2.34
C GLY A 372 32.31 -13.14 -1.65
N SER A 373 32.31 -13.02 -0.31
CA SER A 373 33.46 -12.63 0.48
C SER A 373 33.93 -13.80 1.34
N VAL A 374 34.64 -14.74 0.72
CA VAL A 374 35.55 -15.69 1.40
C VAL A 374 36.91 -15.59 0.74
#